data_AF-A0A8T4ZWD3-F1
#
_entry.id   AF-A0A8T4ZWD3-F1
#
_cell.length_a   1.000
_cell.length_b   1.000
_cell.length_c   1.000
_cell.angle_alpha   90.00
_cell.angle_beta   90.00
_cell.angle_gamma   90.00
#
_symmetry.space_group_name_H-M   'P 1'
#
loop_
_entity.id
_entity.type
_entity.pdbx_description
1 polymer ?
#
loop_
_entity_poly.entity_id
_entity_poly.type
_entity_poly.pdbx_seq_one_letter_code
_entity_poly.pdbx_strand_id
1 'polypeptide(L)'
;MESKRKASSFGYGAGALAVLVASLGFAAVIYSINIISFEYLNLPAWIFGPLGVYTLLYSFFSPKDPIYYLVWGVIMTCIGVVSATYAVVPPLLILGILLIIIAIIGIAAYKRSK
;
A
#
# COMPACT_ATOMS: atom_id res chain seq x y z
N MET A 1 -12.69 19.49 -35.32
CA MET A 1 -13.14 20.09 -34.05
C MET A 1 -12.49 19.35 -32.91
N GLU A 2 -11.61 20.04 -32.19
CA GLU A 2 -10.77 19.56 -31.10
C GLU A 2 -11.59 18.95 -29.94
N SER A 3 -11.28 17.71 -29.55
CA SER A 3 -11.66 17.21 -28.22
C SER A 3 -10.54 17.57 -27.24
N LYS A 4 -10.64 18.77 -26.65
CA LYS A 4 -9.85 19.15 -25.48
C LYS A 4 -10.25 18.27 -24.29
N ARG A 5 -9.49 17.22 -23.98
CA ARG A 5 -9.44 16.62 -22.64
C ARG A 5 -8.09 16.92 -21.99
N LYS A 6 -7.90 18.19 -21.65
CA LYS A 6 -6.84 18.62 -20.75
C LYS A 6 -7.45 18.81 -19.36
N ALA A 7 -7.37 17.76 -18.56
CA ALA A 7 -7.40 17.84 -17.10
C ALA A 7 -6.38 16.82 -16.60
N SER A 8 -5.11 17.23 -16.54
CA SER A 8 -4.07 16.47 -15.87
C SER A 8 -4.29 16.56 -14.36
N SER A 9 -5.33 15.90 -13.84
CA SER A 9 -5.33 15.55 -12.42
C SER A 9 -4.16 14.60 -12.24
N PHE A 10 -3.20 14.92 -11.39
CA PHE A 10 -2.21 13.94 -10.94
C PHE A 10 -2.97 12.77 -10.34
N GLY A 11 -3.23 11.74 -11.16
CA GLY A 11 -4.05 10.60 -10.78
C GLY A 11 -3.32 9.75 -9.75
N TYR A 12 -4.06 8.87 -9.06
CA TYR A 12 -3.52 7.87 -8.13
C TYR A 12 -2.17 7.30 -8.58
N GLY A 13 -2.06 6.93 -9.86
CA GLY A 13 -0.84 6.35 -10.44
C GLY A 13 0.41 7.24 -10.37
N ALA A 14 0.27 8.56 -10.56
CA ALA A 14 1.42 9.47 -10.48
C ALA A 14 1.92 9.61 -9.04
N GLY A 15 1.00 9.71 -8.07
CA GLY A 15 1.38 9.74 -6.65
C GLY A 15 1.94 8.40 -6.16
N ALA A 16 1.35 7.27 -6.59
CA ALA A 16 1.85 5.93 -6.30
C ALA A 16 3.27 5.73 -6.83
N LEU A 17 3.54 6.18 -8.06
CA LEU A 17 4.87 6.13 -8.66
C LEU A 17 5.87 7.00 -7.89
N ALA A 18 5.48 8.23 -7.52
CA ALA A 18 6.34 9.12 -6.74
C ALA A 18 6.71 8.52 -5.38
N VAL A 19 5.74 7.93 -4.67
CA VAL A 19 5.96 7.24 -3.39
C VAL A 19 6.88 6.03 -3.57
N LEU A 20 6.66 5.22 -4.62
CA LEU A 20 7.49 4.06 -4.91
C LEU A 20 8.94 4.46 -5.18
N VAL A 21 9.16 5.43 -6.07
CA VAL A 21 10.51 5.90 -6.44
C VAL A 21 11.21 6.53 -5.24
N ALA A 22 10.50 7.36 -4.46
CA ALA A 22 11.05 7.94 -3.24
C ALA A 22 11.46 6.84 -2.25
N SER A 23 10.59 5.86 -2.01
CA SER A 23 10.87 4.74 -1.10
C SER A 23 12.08 3.92 -1.54
N LEU A 24 12.16 3.54 -2.82
CA LEU A 24 13.30 2.80 -3.36
C LEU A 24 14.59 3.61 -3.28
N GLY A 25 14.53 4.93 -3.51
CA GLY A 25 15.66 5.83 -3.30
C GLY A 25 16.15 5.84 -1.85
N PHE A 26 15.22 5.95 -0.89
CA PHE A 26 15.54 5.85 0.54
C PHE A 26 16.15 4.49 0.90
N ALA A 27 15.56 3.40 0.40
CA ALA A 27 16.07 2.05 0.61
C ALA A 27 17.52 1.92 0.11
N ALA A 28 17.80 2.40 -1.11
CA ALA A 28 19.14 2.37 -1.70
C ALA A 28 20.15 3.13 -0.84
N VAL A 29 19.80 4.32 -0.33
CA VAL A 29 20.67 5.09 0.57
C VAL A 29 20.94 4.31 1.85
N ILE A 30 19.89 3.84 2.54
CA ILE A 30 19.98 3.14 3.84
C ILE A 30 20.84 1.88 3.75
N TYR A 31 20.64 1.08 2.69
CA TYR A 31 21.45 -0.13 2.47
C TYR A 31 22.89 0.19 2.05
N SER A 32 23.12 1.27 1.30
CA SER A 32 24.48 1.67 0.91
C SER A 32 25.35 2.06 2.11
N ILE A 33 24.75 2.70 3.11
CA ILE A 33 25.45 3.10 4.34
C ILE A 33 25.39 2.03 5.45
N ASN A 34 24.88 0.83 5.15
CA ASN A 34 24.80 -0.31 6.07
C ASN A 34 24.11 0.01 7.42
N ILE A 35 23.12 0.91 7.45
CA ILE A 35 22.31 1.12 8.66
C ILE A 35 21.48 -0.14 8.98
N ILE A 36 20.97 -0.81 7.94
CA ILE A 36 20.20 -2.06 8.05
C ILE A 36 20.91 -3.09 7.17
N SER A 37 21.05 -4.33 7.67
CA SER A 37 21.55 -5.45 6.87
C SER A 37 20.63 -5.73 5.69
N PHE A 38 21.22 -5.88 4.51
CA PHE A 38 20.46 -6.19 3.31
C PHE A 38 19.96 -7.64 3.35
N GLU A 39 18.64 -7.79 3.46
CA GLU A 39 17.96 -9.08 3.39
C GLU A 39 16.89 -9.01 2.30
N TYR A 40 16.83 -10.04 1.46
CA TYR A 40 15.88 -10.09 0.35
C TYR A 40 14.41 -10.01 0.82
N LEU A 41 14.14 -10.54 2.02
CA LEU A 41 12.80 -10.49 2.61
C LEU A 41 12.38 -9.10 3.07
N ASN A 42 13.29 -8.12 3.15
CA ASN A 42 12.96 -6.72 3.49
C ASN A 42 12.61 -5.89 2.24
N LEU A 43 12.91 -6.37 1.03
CA LEU A 43 12.60 -5.64 -0.22
C LEU A 43 11.09 -5.38 -0.40
N PRO A 44 10.19 -6.35 -0.15
CA PRO A 44 8.75 -6.09 -0.22
C PRO A 44 8.29 -5.01 0.75
N ALA A 45 8.93 -4.82 1.91
CA ALA A 45 8.59 -3.76 2.86
C ALA A 45 8.83 -2.37 2.28
N TRP A 46 9.95 -2.17 1.59
CA TRP A 46 10.27 -0.91 0.91
C TRP A 46 9.33 -0.62 -0.26
N ILE A 47 8.80 -1.64 -0.92
CA ILE A 47 7.85 -1.46 -2.04
C ILE A 47 6.43 -1.28 -1.51
N PHE A 48 5.91 -2.30 -0.83
CA PHE A 48 4.50 -2.40 -0.46
C PHE A 48 4.14 -1.65 0.81
N GLY A 49 5.09 -1.37 1.70
CA GLY A 49 4.84 -0.60 2.92
C GLY A 49 4.38 0.83 2.59
N PRO A 50 5.25 1.67 2.01
CA PRO A 50 4.88 3.05 1.67
C PRO A 50 3.76 3.13 0.63
N LEU A 51 3.77 2.24 -0.37
CA LEU A 51 2.71 2.17 -1.37
C LEU A 51 1.37 1.81 -0.73
N GLY A 52 1.32 0.81 0.14
CA GLY A 52 0.13 0.39 0.86
C GLY A 52 -0.45 1.50 1.72
N VAL A 53 0.39 2.21 2.49
CA VAL A 53 -0.02 3.36 3.29
C VAL A 53 -0.56 4.49 2.42
N TYR A 54 0.11 4.80 1.31
CA TYR A 54 -0.38 5.80 0.37
C TYR A 54 -1.75 5.42 -0.22
N THR A 55 -1.93 4.16 -0.62
CA THR A 55 -3.21 3.66 -1.16
C THR A 55 -4.31 3.69 -0.11
N LEU A 56 -4.01 3.37 1.15
CA LEU A 56 -4.95 3.51 2.27
C LEU A 56 -5.38 4.96 2.46
N LEU A 57 -4.42 5.90 2.53
CA LEU A 57 -4.73 7.32 2.65
C LEU A 57 -5.56 7.80 1.46
N TYR A 58 -5.19 7.41 0.25
CA TYR A 58 -5.92 7.75 -0.97
C TYR A 58 -7.37 7.22 -0.94
N SER A 59 -7.61 6.05 -0.34
CA SER A 59 -8.96 5.48 -0.24
C SER A 59 -9.97 6.38 0.49
N PHE A 60 -9.51 7.19 1.45
CA PHE A 60 -10.36 8.12 2.19
C PHE A 60 -10.69 9.38 1.38
N PHE A 61 -9.78 9.81 0.50
CA PHE A 61 -9.95 11.02 -0.32
C PHE A 61 -10.51 10.72 -1.71
N SER A 62 -10.52 9.46 -2.15
CA SER A 62 -10.98 9.09 -3.49
C SER A 62 -12.51 9.11 -3.58
N PRO A 63 -13.10 9.96 -4.44
CA PRO A 63 -14.54 9.95 -4.67
C PRO A 63 -14.99 8.75 -5.54
N LYS A 64 -14.05 8.02 -6.15
CA LYS A 64 -14.33 6.85 -7.00
C LYS A 64 -13.81 5.58 -6.33
N ASP A 65 -14.71 4.62 -6.14
CA ASP A 65 -14.45 3.26 -5.61
C ASP A 65 -13.52 3.21 -4.39
N PRO A 66 -13.85 3.91 -3.28
CA PRO A 66 -13.00 3.97 -2.08
C PRO A 66 -12.71 2.57 -1.50
N ILE A 67 -13.65 1.63 -1.61
CA ILE A 67 -13.50 0.25 -1.13
C ILE A 67 -12.37 -0.49 -1.88
N TYR A 68 -12.21 -0.25 -3.18
CA TYR A 68 -11.16 -0.89 -3.97
C TYR A 68 -9.77 -0.49 -3.46
N TYR A 69 -9.55 0.82 -3.30
CA TYR A 69 -8.28 1.34 -2.76
C TYR A 69 -8.06 0.91 -1.32
N LEU A 70 -9.12 0.84 -0.52
CA LEU A 70 -9.01 0.41 0.87
C LEU A 70 -8.56 -1.06 0.96
N VAL A 71 -9.19 -1.98 0.22
CA VAL A 71 -8.80 -3.40 0.22
C VAL A 71 -7.37 -3.58 -0.26
N TRP A 72 -6.99 -2.97 -1.39
CA TRP A 72 -5.62 -3.07 -1.90
C TRP A 72 -4.59 -2.42 -0.97
N GLY A 73 -4.91 -1.29 -0.37
CA GLY A 73 -4.07 -0.62 0.60
C GLY A 73 -3.79 -1.50 1.83
N VAL A 74 -4.82 -2.15 2.38
CA VAL A 74 -4.64 -3.08 3.52
C VAL A 74 -3.77 -4.27 3.11
N ILE A 75 -4.03 -4.89 1.96
CA ILE A 75 -3.26 -6.04 1.47
C ILE A 75 -1.77 -5.67 1.31
N MET A 76 -1.47 -4.59 0.60
CA MET A 76 -0.09 -4.13 0.38
C MET A 76 0.60 -3.77 1.70
N THR A 77 -0.11 -3.07 2.60
CA THR A 77 0.43 -2.74 3.93
C THR A 77 0.77 -4.02 4.71
N CYS A 78 -0.10 -5.02 4.71
CA CYS A 78 0.17 -6.30 5.37
C CYS A 78 1.36 -7.03 4.77
N ILE A 79 1.52 -7.05 3.44
CA ILE A 79 2.71 -7.62 2.79
C ILE A 79 3.97 -6.89 3.28
N GLY A 80 3.92 -5.55 3.32
CA GLY A 80 5.04 -4.75 3.81
C GLY A 80 5.37 -5.00 5.27
N VAL A 81 4.36 -5.13 6.14
CA VAL A 81 4.55 -5.42 7.57
C VAL A 81 5.13 -6.82 7.77
N VAL A 82 4.57 -7.86 7.12
CA VAL A 82 5.13 -9.22 7.19
C VAL A 82 6.59 -9.20 6.78
N SER A 83 6.90 -8.55 5.66
CA SER A 83 8.25 -8.40 5.14
C SER A 83 9.19 -7.67 6.10
N ALA A 84 8.72 -6.64 6.81
CA ALA A 84 9.55 -5.87 7.75
C ALA A 84 9.73 -6.56 9.11
N THR A 85 8.78 -7.39 9.54
CA THR A 85 8.73 -7.93 10.92
C THR A 85 8.83 -9.44 10.99
N TYR A 86 9.08 -10.15 9.88
CA TYR A 86 9.05 -11.62 9.84
C TYR A 86 9.95 -12.30 10.88
N ALA A 87 11.04 -11.65 11.27
CA ALA A 87 11.99 -12.18 12.25
C ALA A 87 11.46 -12.15 13.70
N VAL A 88 10.46 -11.30 13.99
CA VAL A 88 9.98 -11.05 15.36
C VAL A 88 8.48 -11.32 15.51
N VAL A 89 7.69 -11.21 14.44
CA VAL A 89 6.24 -11.43 14.43
C VAL A 89 5.91 -12.61 13.51
N PRO A 90 5.18 -13.63 14.01
CA PRO A 90 4.73 -14.73 13.18
C PRO A 90 3.87 -14.24 11.99
N PRO A 91 4.22 -14.56 10.73
CA PRO A 91 3.45 -14.11 9.57
C PRO A 91 1.98 -14.52 9.60
N LEU A 92 1.68 -15.67 10.21
CA LEU A 92 0.33 -16.20 10.35
C LEU A 92 -0.59 -15.28 11.19
N LEU A 93 -0.04 -14.60 12.20
CA LEU A 93 -0.78 -13.63 13.00
C LEU A 93 -1.24 -12.45 12.15
N ILE A 94 -0.34 -11.90 11.34
CA ILE A 94 -0.63 -10.76 10.46
C ILE A 94 -1.64 -11.17 9.39
N LEU A 95 -1.50 -12.37 8.82
CA LEU A 95 -2.45 -12.91 7.85
C LEU A 95 -3.84 -13.11 8.47
N GLY A 96 -3.93 -13.61 9.71
CA GLY A 96 -5.19 -13.71 10.44
C GLY A 96 -5.87 -12.35 10.63
N ILE A 97 -5.12 -11.34 11.04
CA ILE A 97 -5.63 -9.96 11.18
C ILE A 97 -6.11 -9.41 9.83
N LEU A 98 -5.34 -9.62 8.75
CA LEU A 98 -5.72 -9.22 7.39
C LEU A 98 -7.08 -9.81 6.99
N LEU A 99 -7.28 -11.10 7.20
CA LEU A 99 -8.53 -11.78 6.85
C LEU A 99 -9.72 -11.21 7.63
N ILE A 100 -9.54 -10.93 8.93
CA ILE A 100 -10.57 -10.29 9.75
C ILE A 100 -10.92 -8.90 9.21
N ILE A 101 -9.90 -8.09 8.89
CA ILE A 101 -10.11 -6.74 8.34
C ILE A 101 -10.85 -6.80 7.00
N ILE A 102 -10.43 -7.67 6.08
CA ILE A 102 -11.11 -7.85 4.78
C ILE A 102 -12.57 -8.28 4.98
N ALA A 103 -12.84 -9.21 5.91
CA ALA A 103 -14.21 -9.63 6.21
C ALA A 103 -15.07 -8.46 6.72
N ILE A 104 -14.53 -7.63 7.63
CA ILE A 104 -15.22 -6.43 8.15
C ILE A 104 -15.52 -5.45 7.00
N ILE A 105 -14.54 -5.19 6.13
CA ILE A 105 -14.72 -4.31 4.96
C ILE A 105 -15.79 -4.86 4.03
N GLY A 106 -15.77 -6.16 3.73
CA GLY A 106 -16.76 -6.82 2.88
C GLY A 106 -18.18 -6.70 3.43
N ILE A 107 -18.37 -6.93 4.73
CA ILE A 107 -19.67 -6.77 5.39
C ILE A 107 -20.14 -5.31 5.36
N ALA A 108 -19.25 -4.36 5.66
CA ALA A 108 -19.58 -2.93 5.63
C ALA A 108 -19.93 -2.45 4.21
N ALA A 109 -19.21 -2.93 3.20
CA ALA A 109 -19.48 -2.66 1.79
C ALA A 109 -20.84 -3.22 1.36
N TYR A 110 -21.16 -4.46 1.74
CA TYR A 110 -22.45 -5.08 1.44
C TYR A 110 -23.61 -4.28 2.04
N LYS A 111 -23.48 -3.84 3.30
CA LYS A 111 -24.51 -3.02 3.96
C LYS A 111 -24.70 -1.64 3.31
N ARG A 112 -23.67 -1.04 2.71
CA ARG A 112 -23.79 0.25 2.00
C ARG A 112 -24.43 0.13 0.62
N SER A 113 -24.39 -1.06 0.02
CA SER A 113 -24.96 -1.31 -1.31
C SER A 113 -26.46 -1.63 -1.27
N LYS A 114 -27.03 -1.85 -0.09
CA LYS A 114 -28.45 -2.17 0.12
C LYS A 114 -29.14 -1.00 0.79
#